data_AF-A0A0Q9RCE3-F1
#
_entry.id   AF-A0A0Q9RCE3-F1
#
_cell.length_a   1.000
_cell.length_b   1.000
_cell.length_c   1.000
_cell.angle_alpha   90.00
_cell.angle_beta   90.00
_cell.angle_gamma   90.00
#
_symmetry.space_group_name_H-M   'P 1'
#
loop_
_entity.id
_entity.type
_entity.pdbx_description
1 polymer ?
#
loop_
_entity_poly.entity_id
_entity_poly.type
_entity_poly.pdbx_seq_one_letter_code
_entity_poly.pdbx_strand_id
1 'polypeptide(L)' 'MATQDPPEEETPEPETAWQRRKRLAAIFGDVLPETTGDERGADSSGKPDDWYRSQVPPHHG' A
#
# COMPACT_ATOMS: atom_id res chain seq x y z
N MET A 1 12.83 -5.42 39.12
CA MET A 1 12.10 -5.09 37.88
C MET A 1 12.68 -5.97 36.80
N ALA A 2 11.99 -7.04 36.40
CA ALA A 2 12.44 -7.89 35.30
C ALA A 2 12.08 -7.17 33.99
N THR A 3 13.09 -6.85 33.19
CA THR A 3 12.90 -6.38 31.81
C THR A 3 12.47 -7.58 30.98
N GLN A 4 11.26 -7.52 30.43
CA GLN A 4 10.80 -8.53 29.49
C GLN A 4 11.55 -8.36 28.18
N ASP A 5 12.24 -9.41 27.73
CA ASP A 5 12.87 -9.44 26.42
C ASP A 5 11.82 -9.13 25.33
N PRO A 6 12.18 -8.38 24.28
CA PRO A 6 11.29 -8.13 23.16
C PRO A 6 10.90 -9.47 22.52
N PRO A 7 9.64 -9.64 22.07
CA PRO A 7 9.27 -10.85 21.35
C PRO A 7 10.19 -10.97 20.14
N GLU A 8 10.85 -12.13 20.00
CA GLU A 8 11.61 -12.45 18.81
C GLU A 8 10.67 -12.26 17.61
N GLU A 9 11.05 -11.37 16.68
CA GLU A 9 10.32 -11.19 15.43
C GLU A 9 10.33 -12.54 14.71
N GLU A 10 9.20 -13.25 14.81
CA GLU A 10 8.96 -14.48 14.07
C GLU A 10 8.93 -14.11 12.59
N THR A 11 10.09 -14.17 11.93
CA THR A 11 10.20 -13.92 10.50
C THR A 11 9.35 -14.99 9.82
N PRO A 12 8.25 -14.63 9.15
CA PRO A 12 7.38 -15.61 8.54
C PRO A 12 8.22 -16.42 7.54
N GLU A 13 8.10 -17.74 7.61
CA GLU A 13 8.70 -18.66 6.65
C GLU A 13 8.45 -18.18 5.22
N PRO A 14 9.44 -18.27 4.32
CA PRO A 14 9.34 -17.71 2.98
C PRO A 14 8.14 -18.29 2.22
N GLU A 15 7.26 -17.41 1.75
CA GLU A 15 6.07 -17.79 0.99
C GLU A 15 6.48 -18.51 -0.31
N THR A 16 5.81 -19.61 -0.67
CA THR A 16 5.94 -20.19 -2.01
C THR A 16 5.38 -19.23 -3.07
N ALA A 17 5.86 -19.34 -4.31
CA ALA A 17 5.38 -18.51 -5.42
C ALA A 17 3.84 -18.58 -5.60
N TRP A 18 3.23 -19.75 -5.34
CA TRP A 18 1.79 -19.93 -5.40
C TRP A 18 1.04 -19.22 -4.27
N GLN A 19 1.55 -19.29 -3.03
CA GLN A 19 0.97 -18.58 -1.88
C GLN A 19 1.01 -17.06 -2.10
N ARG A 20 2.14 -16.54 -2.58
CA ARG A 20 2.30 -15.12 -2.89
C ARG A 20 1.29 -14.67 -3.96
N ARG A 21 1.15 -15.44 -5.05
CA ARG A 21 0.18 -15.15 -6.11
C ARG A 21 -1.26 -15.12 -5.57
N LYS A 22 -1.64 -16.09 -4.73
CA LYS A 22 -2.97 -16.15 -4.12
C LYS A 22 -3.25 -14.95 -3.20
N ARG A 23 -2.27 -14.54 -2.39
CA ARG A 23 -2.38 -13.37 -1.50
C ARG A 23 -2.57 -12.07 -2.28
N LEU A 24 -1.81 -11.90 -3.36
CA LEU A 24 -1.94 -10.74 -4.23
C LEU A 24 -3.29 -10.72 -4.96
N ALA A 25 -3.74 -11.87 -5.47
CA ALA A 25 -5.04 -11.97 -6.14
C ALA A 25 -6.22 -11.68 -5.21
N ALA A 26 -6.12 -11.97 -3.92
CA ALA A 26 -7.15 -11.62 -2.94
C ALA A 26 -7.34 -10.10 -2.76
N ILE A 27 -6.29 -9.30 -3.04
CA ILE A 27 -6.32 -7.84 -2.91
C ILE A 27 -6.58 -7.18 -4.26
N PHE A 28 -5.91 -7.65 -5.31
CA PHE A 28 -5.85 -7.00 -6.62
C PHE A 28 -6.67 -7.72 -7.70
N GLY A 29 -7.22 -8.91 -7.42
CA GLY A 29 -7.86 -9.78 -8.39
C GLY A 29 -6.88 -10.64 -9.19
N ASP A 30 -7.41 -11.56 -9.99
CA ASP A 30 -6.61 -12.48 -10.83
C ASP A 30 -6.11 -11.84 -12.13
N VAL A 31 -6.70 -10.71 -12.52
CA VAL A 31 -6.34 -9.94 -13.72
C VAL A 31 -5.62 -8.68 -13.27
N LEU A 32 -4.30 -8.68 -13.41
CA LEU A 32 -3.54 -7.43 -13.30
C LEU A 32 -3.77 -6.63 -14.59
N PRO A 33 -3.96 -5.30 -14.50
CA PRO A 33 -4.03 -4.47 -15.69
C PRO A 33 -2.74 -4.64 -16.50
N GLU A 34 -2.88 -4.65 -17.83
CA GLU A 34 -1.77 -4.74 -18.78
C GLU A 34 -0.83 -3.54 -18.70
N THR A 35 -1.27 -2.46 -18.03
CA THR A 35 -0.54 -1.22 -17.83
C THR A 35 -0.32 -0.97 -16.35
N THR A 36 0.85 -0.45 -16.00
CA THR A 36 1.12 0.07 -14.66
C THR A 36 0.56 1.49 -14.50
N GLY A 37 0.49 1.97 -13.25
CA GLY A 37 -0.08 3.30 -12.96
C GLY A 37 0.69 4.47 -13.58
N ASP A 38 1.99 4.28 -13.85
CA ASP A 38 2.88 5.23 -14.53
C ASP A 38 2.75 5.20 -16.06
N GLU A 39 2.36 4.06 -16.63
CA GLU A 39 2.11 3.92 -18.08
C GLU A 39 0.73 4.42 -18.49
N ARG A 40 -0.25 4.38 -17.57
CA ARG A 40 -1.53 5.06 -17.77
C ARG A 40 -1.27 6.56 -17.71
N GLY A 41 -1.36 7.21 -18.88
CA GLY A 41 -1.36 8.67 -18.99
C GLY A 41 -2.41 9.30 -18.07
N ALA A 42 -2.30 10.61 -17.85
CA ALA A 42 -3.05 11.39 -16.85
C ALA A 42 -4.58 11.49 -17.08
N ASP A 43 -5.26 10.37 -17.31
CA ASP A 43 -6.71 10.21 -17.17
C ASP A 43 -7.14 10.38 -15.70
N SER A 44 -6.17 10.50 -14.78
CA SER A 44 -6.36 11.22 -13.54
C SER A 44 -6.38 12.72 -13.84
N SER A 45 -7.58 13.25 -14.14
CA SER A 45 -7.85 14.64 -13.79
C SER A 45 -7.40 14.82 -12.34
N GLY A 46 -6.27 15.51 -12.13
CA GLY A 46 -5.69 15.71 -10.81
C GLY A 46 -6.77 16.17 -9.83
N LYS A 47 -6.62 15.83 -8.55
CA LYS A 47 -7.63 16.27 -7.57
C LYS A 47 -7.78 17.80 -7.66
N PRO A 48 -9.00 18.34 -7.55
CA PRO A 48 -9.18 19.78 -7.62
C PRO A 48 -8.37 20.46 -6.53
N ASP A 49 -7.98 21.70 -6.78
CA ASP A 49 -7.17 22.51 -5.86
C ASP A 49 -7.79 22.60 -4.45
N ASP A 50 -9.12 22.58 -4.37
CA ASP A 50 -9.90 22.54 -3.12
C ASP A 50 -9.66 21.27 -2.31
N TRP A 51 -9.43 20.13 -2.97
CA TRP A 51 -9.07 18.89 -2.29
C TRP A 51 -7.71 19.03 -1.60
N TYR A 52 -6.71 19.63 -2.26
CA TYR A 52 -5.39 19.84 -1.65
C TYR A 52 -5.44 20.82 -0.48
N ARG A 53 -6.22 21.91 -0.58
CA ARG A 53 -6.40 22.86 0.53
C ARG A 53 -7.06 22.23 1.76
N SER A 54 -7.96 21.27 1.54
CA SER A 54 -8.61 20.53 2.64
C SER A 54 -7.64 19.61 3.41
N GLN A 55 -6.49 19.27 2.83
CA GLN A 55 -5.48 18.42 3.45
C GLN A 55 -4.45 19.20 4.29
N VAL A 56 -4.55 20.54 4.34
CA VAL A 56 -3.64 21.36 5.15
C VAL A 56 -3.95 21.15 6.64
N PRO A 57 -3.01 20.66 7.46
CA PRO A 57 -3.22 20.49 8.89
C PRO A 57 -3.55 21.82 9.58
N PRO A 58 -4.42 21.83 10.60
CA PRO A 58 -4.92 23.06 11.24
C PRO A 58 -3.86 23.87 12.01
N HIS A 59 -2.63 23.37 12.11
CA HIS A 59 -1.52 24.00 12.81
C HIS A 59 -0.42 24.52 11.87
N HIS A 60 -0.67 24.57 10.57
CA HIS A 60 0.18 25.32 9.64
C HIS A 60 -0.36 26.75 9.47
N GLY A 61 0.11 27.63 10.35
CA GLY A 61 0.03 29.08 10.28
C GLY A 61 1.31 29.68 10.83
#